data_AF-A0A1N6EA13-F1
#
_entry.id   AF-A0A1N6EA13-F1
#
_cell.length_a   1.000
_cell.length_b   1.000
_cell.length_c   1.000
_cell.angle_alpha   90.00
_cell.angle_beta   90.00
_cell.angle_gamma   90.00
#
_symmetry.space_group_name_H-M   'P 1'
#
loop_
_entity.id
_entity.type
_entity.pdbx_description
1 polymer ?
#
loop_
_entity_poly.entity_id
_entity_poly.type
_entity_poly.pdbx_seq_one_letter_code
_entity_poly.pdbx_strand_id
1 'polypeptide(L)'
;MINELETRWNTFLGKLEEKANELIEGIRTEGKTLWQDKADVYHQTYYRFRSGMQGQLRSIYSKARDTYEAQIQQQGHYQLAAAYHEWEERIRQKEDEAVDEAEAEDLELKYQEILAEHAAIKDRFSCIQCGGKLVLDKIYFITTYIKCDQCQTQNTFEPSTMAKSLEGLSKPLAEQRCKHLYDEYRQHVLHPRYDDPQKRAKKEAEVAYYQKYLRGVFDEVHKIVPDLKTQNEKFYERLMEEYRRDNL
;
A
#
# COMPACT_ATOMS: atom_id res chain seq x y z
N MET A 1 41.44 -10.88 18.05
CA MET A 1 41.34 -9.45 17.71
C MET A 1 40.20 -9.14 16.76
N ILE A 2 40.11 -9.75 15.55
CA ILE A 2 38.99 -9.48 14.61
C ILE A 2 37.62 -9.88 15.18
N ASN A 3 37.47 -11.07 15.77
CA ASN A 3 36.19 -11.53 16.35
C ASN A 3 35.68 -10.65 17.51
N GLU A 4 36.58 -10.03 18.26
CA GLU A 4 36.21 -9.15 19.37
C GLU A 4 35.72 -7.79 18.85
N LEU A 5 36.39 -7.25 17.82
CA LEU A 5 35.95 -6.04 17.14
C LEU A 5 34.59 -6.26 16.46
N GLU A 6 34.40 -7.38 15.77
CA GLU A 6 33.13 -7.77 15.15
C GLU A 6 32.00 -7.87 16.18
N THR A 7 32.24 -8.53 17.32
CA THR A 7 31.26 -8.63 18.40
C THR A 7 30.86 -7.24 18.93
N ARG A 8 31.84 -6.37 19.14
CA ARG A 8 31.60 -4.99 19.60
C ARG A 8 30.85 -4.17 18.56
N TRP A 9 31.19 -4.33 17.28
CA TRP A 9 30.54 -3.66 16.16
C TRP A 9 29.07 -4.06 16.04
N ASN A 10 28.78 -5.35 16.05
CA ASN A 10 27.42 -5.88 15.99
C ASN A 10 26.60 -5.47 17.23
N THR A 11 27.22 -5.48 18.42
CA THR A 11 26.56 -4.98 19.64
C THR A 11 26.23 -3.49 19.55
N PHE A 12 27.12 -2.69 18.96
CA PHE A 12 26.90 -1.27 18.75
C PHE A 12 25.75 -1.01 17.77
N LEU A 13 25.76 -1.68 16.61
CA LEU A 13 24.67 -1.58 15.63
C LEU A 13 23.34 -2.05 16.22
N GLY A 14 23.34 -3.12 17.02
CA GLY A 14 22.14 -3.62 17.71
C GLY A 14 21.50 -2.57 18.63
N LYS A 15 22.30 -1.83 19.40
CA LYS A 15 21.79 -0.74 20.25
C LYS A 15 21.23 0.44 19.44
N LEU A 16 21.83 0.74 18.30
CA LEU A 16 21.29 1.76 17.40
C LEU A 16 19.99 1.29 16.74
N GLU A 17 19.90 0.02 16.37
CA GLU A 17 18.68 -0.60 15.85
C GLU A 17 17.56 -0.59 16.87
N GLU A 18 17.80 -0.96 18.13
CA GLU A 18 16.80 -0.86 19.20
C GLU A 18 16.22 0.56 19.29
N LYS A 19 17.10 1.57 19.34
CA LYS A 19 16.67 2.96 19.41
C LYS A 19 15.93 3.42 18.15
N ALA A 20 16.38 3.00 16.97
CA ALA A 20 15.70 3.32 15.72
C ALA A 20 14.31 2.68 15.66
N ASN A 21 14.18 1.41 16.06
CA ASN A 21 12.90 0.70 16.10
C ASN A 21 11.89 1.39 17.04
N GLU A 22 12.32 1.94 18.18
CA GLU A 22 11.45 2.74 19.05
C GLU A 22 10.87 3.98 18.35
N LEU A 23 11.71 4.71 17.59
CA LEU A 23 11.28 5.90 16.86
C LEU A 23 10.36 5.54 15.70
N ILE A 24 10.70 4.47 14.97
CA ILE A 24 9.92 3.93 13.86
C ILE A 24 8.53 3.48 14.36
N GLU A 25 8.47 2.81 15.51
CA GLU A 25 7.17 2.44 16.10
C GLU A 25 6.36 3.67 16.50
N GLY A 26 7.01 4.72 17.03
CA GLY A 26 6.36 6.00 17.29
C GLY A 26 5.76 6.62 16.03
N ILE A 27 6.47 6.57 14.90
CA ILE A 27 5.94 7.00 13.59
C ILE A 27 4.70 6.16 13.23
N ARG A 28 4.79 4.84 13.32
CA ARG A 28 3.70 3.92 12.98
C ARG A 28 2.43 4.16 13.81
N THR A 29 2.56 4.32 15.12
CA THR A 29 1.37 4.38 16.01
C THR A 29 0.87 5.81 16.21
N GLU A 30 1.75 6.70 16.68
CA GLU A 30 1.35 8.07 17.00
C GLU A 30 1.23 8.91 15.73
N GLY A 31 2.10 8.68 14.74
CA GLY A 31 1.95 9.30 13.42
C GLY A 31 0.60 8.95 12.78
N LYS A 32 0.16 7.69 12.83
CA LYS A 32 -1.17 7.30 12.33
C LYS A 32 -2.31 8.02 13.05
N THR A 33 -2.21 8.14 14.38
CA THR A 33 -3.23 8.85 15.18
C THR A 33 -3.31 10.32 14.78
N LEU A 34 -2.17 10.98 14.61
CA LEU A 34 -2.09 12.37 14.17
C LEU A 34 -2.55 12.56 12.72
N TRP A 35 -2.27 11.60 11.85
CA TRP A 35 -2.74 11.61 10.46
C TRP A 35 -4.27 11.52 10.38
N GLN A 36 -4.88 10.71 11.24
CA GLN A 36 -6.33 10.51 11.26
C GLN A 36 -7.11 11.64 11.98
N ASP A 37 -6.43 12.63 12.55
CA ASP A 37 -7.07 13.76 13.20
C ASP A 37 -7.78 14.66 12.18
N LYS A 38 -9.11 14.54 12.12
CA LYS A 38 -9.96 15.33 11.22
C LYS A 38 -9.94 16.84 11.52
N ALA A 39 -9.49 17.26 12.72
CA ALA A 39 -9.33 18.67 13.05
C ALA A 39 -8.10 19.30 12.38
N ASP A 40 -7.06 18.51 12.11
CA ASP A 40 -5.84 18.94 11.42
C ASP A 40 -5.96 18.67 9.92
N VAL A 41 -6.79 19.47 9.25
CA VAL A 41 -7.12 19.35 7.81
C VAL A 41 -5.88 19.30 6.91
N TYR A 42 -4.77 19.91 7.32
CA TYR A 42 -3.53 19.96 6.54
C TYR A 42 -2.41 19.08 7.13
N HIS A 43 -2.73 18.24 8.12
CA HIS A 43 -1.80 17.34 8.80
C HIS A 43 -0.52 18.04 9.32
N GLN A 44 -0.61 19.31 9.71
CA GLN A 44 0.56 20.10 10.14
C GLN A 44 1.23 19.51 11.38
N THR A 45 0.42 19.02 12.31
CA THR A 45 0.85 18.37 13.55
C THR A 45 1.58 17.08 13.23
N TYR A 46 1.02 16.25 12.34
CA TYR A 46 1.67 15.05 11.83
C TYR A 46 3.02 15.38 11.17
N TYR A 47 3.08 16.35 10.25
CA TYR A 47 4.34 16.68 9.56
C TYR A 47 5.42 17.20 10.51
N ARG A 48 5.05 17.97 11.54
CA ARG A 48 5.99 18.41 12.59
C ARG A 48 6.51 17.23 13.41
N PHE A 49 5.61 16.34 13.83
CA PHE A 49 5.97 15.12 14.54
C PHE A 49 6.91 14.23 13.71
N ARG A 50 6.54 13.93 12.46
CA ARG A 50 7.35 13.14 11.52
C ARG A 50 8.74 13.74 11.33
N SER A 51 8.82 15.05 11.06
CA SER A 51 10.10 15.75 10.91
C SER A 51 10.99 15.65 12.15
N GLY A 52 10.40 15.71 13.35
CA GLY A 52 11.10 15.50 14.61
C GLY A 52 11.69 14.08 14.73
N MET A 53 10.89 13.05 14.45
CA MET A 53 11.33 11.65 14.49
C MET A 53 12.41 11.36 13.44
N GLN A 54 12.24 11.83 12.21
CA GLN A 54 13.25 11.71 11.14
C GLN A 54 14.54 12.47 11.47
N GLY A 55 14.45 13.59 12.19
CA GLY A 55 15.63 14.28 12.74
C GLY A 55 16.43 13.41 13.72
N GLN A 56 15.74 12.67 14.58
CA GLN A 56 16.38 11.74 15.52
C GLN A 56 16.96 10.52 14.80
N LEU A 57 16.25 9.94 13.84
CA LEU A 57 16.74 8.84 13.00
C LEU A 57 17.99 9.24 12.19
N ARG A 58 18.01 10.44 11.60
CA ARG A 58 19.21 10.98 10.94
C ARG A 58 20.42 11.05 11.86
N SER A 59 20.21 11.41 13.13
CA SER A 59 21.29 11.43 14.13
C SER A 59 21.81 10.02 14.43
N ILE A 60 20.95 8.99 14.40
CA ILE A 60 21.33 7.58 14.53
C ILE A 60 22.16 7.14 13.31
N TYR A 61 21.70 7.44 12.08
CA TYR A 61 22.44 7.13 10.86
C TYR A 61 23.82 7.80 10.84
N SER A 62 23.90 9.09 11.16
CA SER A 62 25.17 9.82 11.26
C SER A 62 26.11 9.15 12.27
N LYS A 63 25.61 8.79 13.46
CA LYS A 63 26.44 8.11 14.47
C LYS A 63 26.98 6.76 14.00
N ALA A 64 26.15 5.96 13.33
CA ALA A 64 26.57 4.68 12.77
C ALA A 64 27.65 4.88 11.70
N ARG A 65 27.40 5.80 10.77
CA ARG A 65 28.31 6.16 9.68
C ARG A 65 29.65 6.68 10.19
N ASP A 66 29.64 7.64 11.10
CA ASP A 66 30.85 8.24 11.65
C ASP A 66 31.72 7.18 12.36
N THR A 67 31.07 6.27 13.10
CA THR A 67 31.77 5.17 13.78
C THR A 67 32.33 4.16 12.79
N TYR A 68 31.57 3.82 11.74
CA TYR A 68 32.03 2.97 10.66
C TYR A 68 33.25 3.57 9.93
N GLU A 69 33.16 4.83 9.51
CA GLU A 69 34.25 5.52 8.81
C GLU A 69 35.52 5.56 9.67
N ALA A 70 35.41 5.94 10.95
CA ALA A 70 36.54 6.11 11.85
C ALA A 70 37.15 4.79 12.36
N GLN A 71 36.32 3.81 12.72
CA GLN A 71 36.79 2.59 13.41
C GLN A 71 36.90 1.36 12.51
N ILE A 72 36.21 1.35 11.36
CA ILE A 72 36.16 0.19 10.47
C ILE A 72 36.90 0.52 9.17
N GLN A 73 36.46 1.54 8.45
CA GLN A 73 36.99 1.86 7.12
C GLN A 73 38.43 2.38 7.18
N GLN A 74 38.71 3.36 8.05
CA GLN A 74 40.07 3.89 8.21
C GLN A 74 41.07 2.84 8.74
N GLN A 75 40.59 1.84 9.47
CA GLN A 75 41.42 0.75 10.01
C GLN A 75 41.52 -0.45 9.04
N GLY A 76 40.90 -0.38 7.85
CA GLY A 76 40.97 -1.41 6.81
C GLY A 76 40.17 -2.69 7.11
N HIS A 77 39.19 -2.63 8.02
CA HIS A 77 38.35 -3.77 8.41
C HIS A 77 37.13 -3.96 7.50
N TYR A 78 37.35 -3.97 6.17
CA TYR A 78 36.28 -3.98 5.17
C TYR A 78 35.33 -5.18 5.24
N GLN A 79 35.75 -6.29 5.85
CA GLN A 79 34.88 -7.44 6.09
C GLN A 79 33.66 -7.12 6.98
N LEU A 80 33.71 -6.04 7.75
CA LEU A 80 32.61 -5.60 8.62
C LEU A 80 31.68 -4.58 7.93
N ALA A 81 31.99 -4.16 6.70
CA ALA A 81 31.18 -3.20 5.94
C ALA A 81 29.80 -3.77 5.55
N ALA A 82 29.72 -5.07 5.27
CA ALA A 82 28.45 -5.73 4.95
C ALA A 82 27.42 -5.55 6.08
N ALA A 83 27.83 -5.79 7.33
CA ALA A 83 26.94 -5.63 8.49
C ALA A 83 26.43 -4.18 8.66
N TYR A 84 27.26 -3.18 8.34
CA TYR A 84 26.85 -1.77 8.34
C TYR A 84 25.79 -1.50 7.27
N HIS A 85 26.05 -1.89 6.02
CA HIS A 85 25.16 -1.61 4.90
C HIS A 85 23.82 -2.35 5.03
N GLU A 86 23.85 -3.63 5.44
CA GLU A 86 22.65 -4.41 5.72
C GLU A 86 21.83 -3.81 6.87
N TRP A 87 22.50 -3.30 7.91
CA TRP A 87 21.84 -2.58 8.99
C TRP A 87 21.19 -1.29 8.47
N GLU A 88 21.92 -0.46 7.73
CA GLU A 88 21.41 0.82 7.22
C GLU A 88 20.21 0.63 6.30
N GLU A 89 20.30 -0.31 5.35
CA GLU A 89 19.22 -0.66 4.43
C GLU A 89 17.97 -1.14 5.18
N ARG A 90 18.13 -2.03 6.16
CA ARG A 90 17.01 -2.55 6.96
C ARG A 90 16.31 -1.47 7.76
N ILE A 91 17.05 -0.56 8.40
CA ILE A 91 16.43 0.52 9.19
C ILE A 91 15.72 1.53 8.28
N ARG A 92 16.32 1.88 7.13
CA ARG A 92 15.67 2.75 6.14
C ARG A 92 14.38 2.15 5.61
N GLN A 93 14.41 0.87 5.25
CA GLN A 93 13.21 0.17 4.80
C GLN A 93 12.10 0.21 5.87
N LYS A 94 12.42 -0.07 7.13
CA LYS A 94 11.46 -0.01 8.24
C LYS A 94 10.92 1.41 8.47
N GLU A 95 11.75 2.44 8.32
CA GLU A 95 11.34 3.85 8.41
C GLU A 95 10.34 4.20 7.31
N ASP A 96 10.65 3.86 6.06
CA ASP A 96 9.77 4.11 4.91
C ASP A 96 8.42 3.37 5.10
N GLU A 97 8.46 2.09 5.47
CA GLU A 97 7.26 1.29 5.73
C GLU A 97 6.40 1.89 6.86
N ALA A 98 7.00 2.40 7.93
CA ALA A 98 6.25 3.03 9.02
C ALA A 98 5.59 4.35 8.62
N VAL A 99 6.23 5.15 7.75
CA VAL A 99 5.64 6.37 7.20
C VAL A 99 4.46 6.02 6.30
N ASP A 100 4.63 5.07 5.38
CA ASP A 100 3.57 4.61 4.50
C ASP A 100 2.37 4.06 5.30
N GLU A 101 2.62 3.29 6.35
CA GLU A 101 1.58 2.74 7.24
C GLU A 101 0.85 3.81 8.06
N ALA A 102 1.55 4.88 8.45
CA ALA A 102 0.97 6.00 9.20
C ALA A 102 0.07 6.86 8.30
N GLU A 103 0.49 7.09 7.06
CA GLU A 103 -0.23 7.90 6.06
C GLU A 103 -1.31 7.11 5.30
N ALA A 104 -1.31 5.79 5.44
CA ALA A 104 -2.28 4.93 4.79
C ALA A 104 -3.72 5.29 5.20
N GLU A 105 -4.51 5.67 4.20
CA GLU A 105 -5.94 5.87 4.37
C GLU A 105 -6.65 4.55 4.70
N ASP A 106 -7.70 4.63 5.51
CA ASP A 106 -8.60 3.50 5.74
C ASP A 106 -9.61 3.41 4.58
N LEU A 107 -9.22 2.72 3.50
CA LEU A 107 -10.05 2.54 2.32
C LEU A 107 -11.24 1.60 2.61
N GLU A 108 -11.13 0.73 3.61
CA GLU A 108 -12.24 -0.13 4.04
C GLU A 108 -13.33 0.74 4.67
N LEU A 109 -12.98 1.69 5.54
CA LEU A 109 -13.93 2.64 6.08
C LEU A 109 -14.64 3.44 4.97
N LYS A 110 -13.88 3.99 4.01
CA LYS A 110 -14.45 4.69 2.85
C LYS A 110 -15.42 3.80 2.06
N TYR A 111 -15.08 2.53 1.86
CA TYR A 111 -15.95 1.57 1.19
C TYR A 111 -17.23 1.28 1.97
N GLN A 112 -17.13 1.08 3.29
CA GLN A 112 -18.31 0.87 4.14
C GLN A 112 -19.24 2.08 4.14
N GLU A 113 -18.70 3.30 4.13
CA GLU A 113 -19.50 4.53 3.99
C GLU A 113 -20.28 4.58 2.67
N ILE A 114 -19.65 4.19 1.54
CA ILE A 114 -20.31 4.10 0.23
C ILE A 114 -21.44 3.06 0.25
N LEU A 115 -21.20 1.87 0.82
CA LEU A 115 -22.21 0.83 0.94
C LEU A 115 -23.39 1.26 1.80
N ALA A 116 -23.11 1.94 2.93
CA ALA A 116 -24.13 2.45 3.83
C ALA A 116 -24.98 3.53 3.16
N GLU A 117 -24.36 4.43 2.39
CA GLU A 117 -25.08 5.45 1.61
C GLU A 117 -26.03 4.79 0.60
N HIS A 118 -25.52 3.85 -0.19
CA HIS A 118 -26.34 3.13 -1.17
C HIS A 118 -27.51 2.41 -0.50
N ALA A 119 -27.27 1.69 0.60
CA ALA A 119 -28.30 1.01 1.36
C ALA A 119 -29.40 1.96 1.88
N ALA A 120 -29.04 3.21 2.23
CA ALA A 120 -29.99 4.21 2.69
C ALA A 120 -30.87 4.78 1.57
N ILE A 121 -30.38 4.82 0.31
CA ILE A 121 -31.09 5.45 -0.82
C ILE A 121 -31.76 4.44 -1.77
N LYS A 122 -31.34 3.18 -1.80
CA LYS A 122 -31.74 2.18 -2.82
C LYS A 122 -33.25 1.99 -2.98
N ASP A 123 -34.01 2.22 -1.91
CA ASP A 123 -35.45 2.03 -1.83
C ASP A 123 -36.25 3.34 -1.76
N ARG A 124 -35.57 4.49 -1.81
CA ARG A 124 -36.16 5.83 -1.66
C ARG A 124 -36.35 6.57 -2.98
N PHE A 125 -35.84 6.02 -4.08
CA PHE A 125 -36.02 6.60 -5.39
C PHE A 125 -37.43 6.30 -5.92
N SER A 126 -38.12 7.31 -6.43
CA SER A 126 -39.50 7.20 -6.90
C SER A 126 -39.65 7.83 -8.27
N CYS A 127 -40.57 7.29 -9.06
CA CYS A 127 -40.86 7.82 -10.38
C CYS A 127 -41.47 9.21 -10.28
N ILE A 128 -40.94 10.15 -11.08
CA ILE A 128 -41.41 11.54 -11.10
C ILE A 128 -42.85 11.69 -11.58
N GLN A 129 -43.32 10.78 -12.44
CA GLN A 129 -44.64 10.87 -13.06
C GLN A 129 -45.74 10.20 -12.22
N CYS A 130 -45.52 8.97 -11.74
CA CYS A 130 -46.55 8.19 -11.06
C CYS A 130 -46.28 7.96 -9.57
N GLY A 131 -45.14 8.39 -9.03
CA GLY A 131 -44.75 8.14 -7.63
C GLY A 131 -44.38 6.68 -7.32
N GLY A 132 -44.54 5.76 -8.28
CA GLY A 132 -44.15 4.36 -8.17
C GLY A 132 -42.69 4.18 -7.74
N LYS A 133 -42.44 3.21 -6.86
CA LYS A 133 -41.12 2.92 -6.30
C LYS A 133 -40.16 2.42 -7.38
N LEU A 134 -38.96 2.98 -7.41
CA LEU A 134 -37.85 2.53 -8.26
C LEU A 134 -36.74 1.98 -7.37
N VAL A 135 -36.24 0.79 -7.69
CA VAL A 135 -35.18 0.14 -6.91
C VAL A 135 -33.84 0.37 -7.60
N LEU A 136 -32.86 0.85 -6.85
CA LEU A 136 -31.46 0.86 -7.29
C LEU A 136 -30.85 -0.50 -6.92
N ASP A 137 -30.78 -1.40 -7.89
CA ASP A 137 -30.28 -2.77 -7.75
C ASP A 137 -28.76 -2.86 -7.56
N LYS A 138 -28.05 -1.79 -7.89
CA LYS A 138 -26.60 -1.64 -7.77
C LYS A 138 -26.18 -0.20 -7.56
N ILE A 139 -24.88 -0.02 -7.31
CA ILE A 139 -24.24 1.29 -7.25
C ILE A 139 -23.92 1.73 -8.67
N TYR A 140 -24.50 2.86 -9.07
CA TYR A 140 -24.24 3.46 -10.38
C TYR A 140 -23.09 4.47 -10.28
N PHE A 141 -22.17 4.47 -11.26
CA PHE A 141 -21.03 5.39 -11.31
C PHE A 141 -21.26 6.61 -12.21
N ILE A 142 -22.33 6.59 -13.00
CA ILE A 142 -22.68 7.67 -13.94
C ILE A 142 -24.18 7.95 -13.87
N THR A 143 -24.57 9.12 -14.37
CA THR A 143 -25.97 9.45 -14.62
C THR A 143 -26.62 8.32 -15.41
N THR A 144 -27.65 7.71 -14.85
CA THR A 144 -28.28 6.52 -15.43
C THR A 144 -29.78 6.72 -15.55
N TYR A 145 -30.33 6.23 -16.65
CA TYR A 145 -31.76 6.25 -16.89
C TYR A 145 -32.42 4.98 -16.35
N ILE A 146 -33.39 5.16 -15.45
CA ILE A 146 -34.15 4.09 -14.82
C ILE A 146 -35.59 4.16 -15.29
N LYS A 147 -36.02 3.11 -15.99
CA LYS A 147 -37.38 3.02 -16.51
C LYS A 147 -38.35 2.58 -15.41
N CYS A 148 -39.48 3.25 -15.30
CA CYS A 148 -40.53 2.86 -14.36
C CYS A 148 -41.36 1.71 -14.94
N ASP A 149 -41.49 0.61 -14.20
CA ASP A 149 -42.29 -0.54 -14.66
C ASP A 149 -43.78 -0.22 -14.76
N GLN A 150 -44.29 0.70 -13.91
CA GLN A 150 -45.72 1.02 -13.85
C GLN A 150 -46.19 1.92 -15.00
N CYS A 151 -45.47 3.01 -15.29
CA CYS A 151 -45.89 4.00 -16.27
C CYS A 151 -44.95 4.14 -17.47
N GLN A 152 -43.86 3.38 -17.50
CA GLN A 152 -42.83 3.39 -18.55
C GLN A 152 -42.07 4.72 -18.70
N THR A 153 -42.29 5.70 -17.83
CA THR A 153 -41.50 6.94 -17.77
C THR A 153 -40.04 6.63 -17.46
N GLN A 154 -39.15 7.30 -18.18
CA GLN A 154 -37.71 7.25 -17.95
C GLN A 154 -37.32 8.30 -16.91
N ASN A 155 -36.73 7.86 -15.81
CA ASN A 155 -36.28 8.70 -14.70
C ASN A 155 -34.76 8.81 -14.75
N THR A 156 -34.23 9.97 -14.43
CA THR A 156 -32.77 10.19 -14.38
C THR A 156 -32.31 10.01 -12.93
N PHE A 157 -31.43 9.06 -12.70
CA PHE A 157 -30.73 8.91 -11.43
C PHE A 157 -29.33 9.49 -11.55
N GLU A 158 -28.99 10.41 -10.65
CA GLU A 158 -27.67 11.02 -10.54
C GLU A 158 -26.97 10.45 -9.29
N PRO A 159 -25.89 9.67 -9.44
CA PRO A 159 -25.15 9.16 -8.29
C PRO A 159 -24.41 10.27 -7.54
N SER A 160 -24.21 10.07 -6.24
CA SER A 160 -23.41 10.96 -5.41
C SER A 160 -21.92 10.91 -5.78
N THR A 161 -21.15 11.89 -5.32
CA THR A 161 -19.69 11.90 -5.48
C THR A 161 -19.03 10.66 -4.86
N MET A 162 -19.58 10.15 -3.74
CA MET A 162 -19.08 8.94 -3.07
C MET A 162 -19.41 7.68 -3.87
N ALA A 163 -20.61 7.56 -4.42
CA ALA A 163 -20.95 6.44 -5.29
C ALA A 163 -20.03 6.39 -6.53
N LYS A 164 -19.75 7.56 -7.13
CA LYS A 164 -18.84 7.70 -8.29
C LYS A 164 -17.40 7.33 -7.96
N SER A 165 -16.94 7.55 -6.72
CA SER A 165 -15.55 7.26 -6.34
C SER A 165 -15.27 5.77 -6.16
N LEU A 166 -16.30 4.92 -6.05
CA LEU A 166 -16.13 3.49 -5.81
C LEU A 166 -15.31 2.78 -6.90
N GLU A 167 -15.46 3.17 -8.18
CA GLU A 167 -14.66 2.63 -9.27
C GLU A 167 -13.16 2.94 -9.09
N GLY A 168 -12.84 4.18 -8.71
CA GLY A 168 -11.45 4.58 -8.42
C GLY A 168 -10.90 3.94 -7.13
N LEU A 169 -11.77 3.67 -6.16
CA LEU A 169 -11.42 3.07 -4.87
C LEU A 169 -11.16 1.56 -4.96
N SER A 170 -11.81 0.87 -5.90
CA SER A 170 -11.86 -0.61 -5.89
C SER A 170 -10.49 -1.27 -5.99
N LYS A 171 -9.61 -0.75 -6.85
CA LYS A 171 -8.26 -1.31 -7.01
C LYS A 171 -7.36 -0.98 -5.80
N PRO A 172 -7.23 0.28 -5.34
CA PRO A 172 -6.49 0.58 -4.11
C PRO A 172 -6.94 -0.24 -2.90
N LEU A 173 -8.26 -0.41 -2.70
CA LEU A 173 -8.79 -1.22 -1.60
C LEU A 173 -8.42 -2.70 -1.76
N ALA A 174 -8.53 -3.24 -2.98
CA ALA A 174 -8.10 -4.61 -3.26
C ALA A 174 -6.59 -4.80 -3.01
N GLU A 175 -5.76 -3.84 -3.39
CA GLU A 175 -4.32 -3.84 -3.10
C GLU A 175 -4.05 -3.82 -1.59
N GLN A 176 -4.81 -3.03 -0.82
CA GLN A 176 -4.72 -3.00 0.65
C GLN A 176 -5.08 -4.37 1.27
N ARG A 177 -6.16 -5.02 0.81
CA ARG A 177 -6.56 -6.36 1.26
C ARG A 177 -5.55 -7.45 0.87
N CYS A 178 -4.93 -7.29 -0.30
CA CYS A 178 -3.94 -8.21 -0.85
C CYS A 178 -2.49 -7.85 -0.51
N LYS A 179 -2.23 -6.95 0.46
CA LYS A 179 -0.87 -6.53 0.83
C LYS A 179 0.06 -7.72 1.11
N HIS A 180 -0.45 -8.75 1.80
CA HIS A 180 0.31 -9.97 2.08
C HIS A 180 0.82 -10.70 0.82
N LEU A 181 0.08 -10.68 -0.29
CA LEU A 181 0.53 -11.24 -1.58
C LEU A 181 1.60 -10.36 -2.24
N TYR A 182 1.48 -9.04 -2.09
CA TYR A 182 2.49 -8.10 -2.58
C TYR A 182 3.81 -8.25 -1.79
N ASP A 183 3.72 -8.41 -0.47
CA ASP A 183 4.88 -8.64 0.39
C ASP A 183 5.59 -9.97 0.02
N GLU A 184 4.83 -11.04 -0.24
CA GLU A 184 5.36 -12.31 -0.75
C GLU A 184 6.08 -12.12 -2.10
N TYR A 185 5.44 -11.44 -3.06
CA TYR A 185 6.06 -11.10 -4.34
C TYR A 185 7.37 -10.33 -4.17
N ARG A 186 7.37 -9.27 -3.34
CA ARG A 186 8.57 -8.45 -3.09
C ARG A 186 9.73 -9.26 -2.52
N GLN A 187 9.48 -10.17 -1.59
CA GLN A 187 10.51 -11.03 -1.00
C GLN A 187 11.19 -11.92 -2.07
N HIS A 188 10.47 -12.29 -3.12
CA HIS A 188 11.00 -13.10 -4.22
C HIS A 188 11.71 -12.29 -5.32
N VAL A 189 11.46 -10.98 -5.43
CA VAL A 189 12.07 -10.10 -6.44
C VAL A 189 13.32 -9.35 -5.94
N LEU A 190 13.42 -9.03 -4.65
CA LEU A 190 14.45 -8.12 -4.11
C LEU A 190 15.89 -8.68 -3.98
N HIS A 191 16.20 -9.89 -4.45
CA HIS A 191 17.56 -10.44 -4.31
C HIS A 191 18.16 -11.15 -5.53
N PRO A 192 18.46 -10.45 -6.64
CA PRO A 192 19.46 -10.92 -7.59
C PRO A 192 20.85 -10.40 -7.18
N ARG A 193 21.71 -11.26 -6.62
CA ARG A 193 23.16 -11.07 -6.79
C ARG A 193 23.44 -11.03 -8.29
N TYR A 194 24.19 -10.03 -8.74
CA TYR A 194 24.29 -9.62 -10.15
C TYR A 194 24.86 -10.67 -11.14
N ASP A 195 25.28 -11.86 -10.68
CA ASP A 195 26.13 -12.78 -11.45
C ASP A 195 25.64 -14.24 -11.51
N ASP A 196 24.33 -14.52 -11.56
CA ASP A 196 23.81 -15.91 -11.58
C ASP A 196 23.41 -16.44 -12.98
N PRO A 197 23.98 -17.57 -13.45
CA PRO A 197 23.58 -18.28 -14.68
C PRO A 197 22.15 -18.85 -14.71
N GLN A 198 21.43 -18.93 -13.59
CA GLN A 198 20.05 -19.46 -13.51
C GLN A 198 18.93 -18.43 -13.83
N LYS A 199 19.21 -17.47 -14.71
CA LYS A 199 18.33 -16.31 -14.98
C LYS A 199 16.91 -16.64 -15.45
N ARG A 200 16.71 -17.71 -16.24
CA ARG A 200 15.40 -17.99 -16.85
C ARG A 200 14.38 -18.60 -15.87
N ALA A 201 14.80 -19.57 -15.07
CA ALA A 201 13.93 -20.18 -14.05
C ALA A 201 13.55 -19.18 -12.94
N LYS A 202 14.46 -18.23 -12.61
CA LYS A 202 14.18 -17.14 -11.68
C LYS A 202 13.15 -16.14 -12.22
N LYS A 203 13.24 -15.79 -13.51
CA LYS A 203 12.25 -14.93 -14.19
C LYS A 203 10.86 -15.58 -14.27
N GLU A 204 10.79 -16.87 -14.59
CA GLU A 204 9.52 -17.61 -14.61
C GLU A 204 8.87 -17.69 -13.22
N ALA A 205 9.67 -17.90 -12.16
CA ALA A 205 9.19 -17.88 -10.78
C ALA A 205 8.70 -16.48 -10.36
N GLU A 206 9.43 -15.43 -10.70
CA GLU A 206 9.05 -14.03 -10.46
C GLU A 206 7.71 -13.68 -11.14
N VAL A 207 7.55 -14.06 -12.41
CA VAL A 207 6.28 -13.92 -13.14
C VAL A 207 5.14 -14.65 -12.44
N ALA A 208 5.38 -15.83 -11.87
CA ALA A 208 4.37 -16.58 -11.14
C ALA A 208 3.92 -15.87 -9.85
N TYR A 209 4.86 -15.31 -9.08
CA TYR A 209 4.52 -14.53 -7.87
C TYR A 209 3.75 -13.24 -8.22
N TYR A 210 4.18 -12.53 -9.27
CA TYR A 210 3.47 -11.35 -9.73
C TYR A 210 2.04 -11.68 -10.21
N GLN A 211 1.90 -12.78 -10.95
CA GLN A 211 0.59 -13.28 -11.40
C GLN A 211 -0.31 -13.62 -10.21
N LYS A 212 0.21 -14.29 -9.18
CA LYS A 212 -0.52 -14.63 -7.95
C LYS A 212 -1.03 -13.35 -7.27
N TYR A 213 -0.15 -12.36 -7.11
CA TYR A 213 -0.51 -11.05 -6.55
C TYR A 213 -1.62 -10.37 -7.36
N LEU A 214 -1.40 -10.16 -8.67
CA LEU A 214 -2.38 -9.48 -9.51
C LEU A 214 -3.72 -10.21 -9.54
N ARG A 215 -3.72 -11.54 -9.64
CA ARG A 215 -4.96 -12.31 -9.64
C ARG A 215 -5.75 -12.10 -8.35
N GLY A 216 -5.07 -12.12 -7.20
CA GLY A 216 -5.69 -11.82 -5.90
C GLY A 216 -6.33 -10.42 -5.87
N VAL A 217 -5.61 -9.40 -6.36
CA VAL A 217 -6.13 -8.03 -6.45
C VAL A 217 -7.38 -7.98 -7.32
N PHE A 218 -7.36 -8.56 -8.52
CA PHE A 218 -8.52 -8.51 -9.42
C PHE A 218 -9.70 -9.34 -8.90
N ASP A 219 -9.46 -10.44 -8.20
CA ASP A 219 -10.52 -11.20 -7.52
C ASP A 219 -11.21 -10.38 -6.43
N GLU A 220 -10.46 -9.59 -5.66
CA GLU A 220 -11.03 -8.63 -4.70
C GLU A 220 -11.76 -7.49 -5.40
N VAL A 221 -11.21 -6.92 -6.48
CA VAL A 221 -11.90 -5.90 -7.29
C VAL A 221 -13.25 -6.42 -7.77
N HIS A 222 -13.35 -7.68 -8.20
CA HIS A 222 -14.63 -8.28 -8.63
C HIS A 222 -15.64 -8.46 -7.51
N LYS A 223 -15.20 -8.54 -6.24
CA LYS A 223 -16.10 -8.52 -5.08
C LYS A 223 -16.59 -7.11 -4.78
N ILE A 224 -15.74 -6.10 -4.97
CA ILE A 224 -16.03 -4.69 -4.68
C ILE A 224 -16.95 -4.08 -5.75
N VAL A 225 -16.64 -4.30 -7.04
CA VAL A 225 -17.36 -3.78 -8.21
C VAL A 225 -17.70 -4.89 -9.21
N PRO A 226 -18.65 -5.78 -8.90
CA PRO A 226 -18.97 -6.94 -9.73
C PRO A 226 -19.45 -6.56 -11.14
N ASP A 227 -20.11 -5.41 -11.31
CA ASP A 227 -20.59 -4.92 -12.61
C ASP A 227 -19.47 -4.64 -13.62
N LEU A 228 -18.25 -4.35 -13.16
CA LEU A 228 -17.10 -4.06 -14.00
C LEU A 228 -16.23 -5.29 -14.27
N LYS A 229 -16.64 -6.48 -13.80
CA LYS A 229 -15.85 -7.72 -13.90
C LYS A 229 -15.29 -7.98 -15.30
N THR A 230 -16.12 -7.93 -16.32
CA THR A 230 -15.68 -8.20 -17.70
C THR A 230 -14.62 -7.20 -18.18
N GLN A 231 -14.72 -5.93 -17.79
CA GLN A 231 -13.74 -4.91 -18.17
C GLN A 231 -12.43 -5.10 -17.39
N ASN A 232 -12.55 -5.38 -16.09
CA ASN A 232 -11.42 -5.63 -15.20
C ASN A 232 -10.62 -6.88 -15.60
N GLU A 233 -11.28 -7.96 -16.02
CA GLU A 233 -10.60 -9.16 -16.52
C GLU A 233 -9.76 -8.88 -17.78
N LYS A 234 -10.30 -8.12 -18.75
CA LYS A 234 -9.53 -7.70 -19.94
C LYS A 234 -8.32 -6.84 -19.58
N PHE A 235 -8.45 -6.01 -18.54
CA PHE A 235 -7.34 -5.19 -18.08
C PHE A 235 -6.27 -6.03 -17.38
N TYR A 236 -6.66 -6.99 -16.54
CA TYR A 236 -5.75 -7.98 -15.95
C TYR A 236 -4.97 -8.77 -17.01
N GLU A 237 -5.65 -9.28 -18.04
CA GLU A 237 -5.01 -10.03 -19.13
C GLU A 237 -3.92 -9.20 -19.81
N ARG A 238 -4.24 -7.93 -20.14
CA ARG A 238 -3.28 -7.00 -20.75
C ARG A 238 -2.06 -6.74 -19.86
N LEU A 239 -2.28 -6.48 -18.57
CA LEU A 239 -1.18 -6.25 -17.62
C LEU A 239 -0.26 -7.47 -17.52
N MET A 240 -0.84 -8.68 -17.53
CA MET A 240 -0.06 -9.92 -17.49
C MET A 240 0.71 -10.17 -18.79
N GLU A 241 0.13 -9.84 -19.94
CA GLU A 241 0.82 -9.92 -21.24
C GLU A 241 2.02 -8.97 -21.30
N GLU A 242 1.84 -7.72 -20.89
CA GLU A 242 2.90 -6.71 -20.84
C GLU A 242 4.02 -7.14 -19.89
N TYR A 243 3.68 -7.57 -18.67
CA TYR A 243 4.68 -8.00 -17.69
C TYR A 243 5.46 -9.23 -18.15
N ARG A 244 4.79 -10.21 -18.77
CA ARG A 244 5.46 -11.39 -19.33
C ARG A 244 6.42 -11.02 -20.46
N ARG A 245 6.01 -10.12 -21.36
CA ARG A 245 6.85 -9.65 -22.46
C ARG A 245 8.14 -8.99 -21.96
N ASP A 246 8.06 -8.25 -20.87
CA ASP A 246 9.20 -7.49 -20.35
C ASP A 246 10.12 -8.36 -19.47
N ASN A 247 9.61 -9.47 -18.92
CA ASN A 247 10.33 -10.30 -17.94
C ASN A 247 10.71 -11.71 -18.43
N LEU A 248 10.13 -12.25 -19.50
CA LEU A 248 10.48 -13.56 -20.10
C LEU A 248 11.33 -13.40 -21.37
#